data_AF-A0A2L2Z4N5-F1
#
_entry.id   AF-A0A2L2Z4N5-F1
#
_cell.length_a   1.000
_cell.length_b   1.000
_cell.length_c   1.000
_cell.angle_alpha   90.00
_cell.angle_beta   90.00
_cell.angle_gamma   90.00
#
_symmetry.space_group_name_H-M   'P 1'
#
loop_
_entity.id
_entity.type
_entity.pdbx_description
1 polymer ?
#
loop_
_entity_poly.entity_id
_entity_poly.type
_entity_poly.pdbx_seq_one_letter_code
_entity_poly.pdbx_strand_id
1 'polypeptide(L)' 'FCEIDLCSNISCRNGGKCVAGGNGAQCLCRFPYEGRICEIDTYICLNISCRNVGKCVNSKNG' A
#
# COMPACT_ATOMS: atom_id res chain seq x y z
N PHE A 1 -7.58 -21.95 -23.51
CA PHE A 1 -7.22 -20.58 -23.10
C PHE A 1 -6.80 -20.65 -21.64
N CYS A 2 -5.59 -20.19 -21.31
CA CYS A 2 -5.17 -20.09 -19.91
C CYS A 2 -5.55 -18.68 -19.46
N GLU A 3 -6.59 -18.57 -18.64
CA GLU A 3 -6.91 -17.31 -17.99
C GLU A 3 -5.91 -17.17 -16.84
N ILE A 4 -4.80 -16.46 -17.11
CA ILE A 4 -3.79 -16.19 -16.09
C ILE A 4 -4.38 -15.14 -15.17
N ASP A 5 -4.91 -15.58 -14.04
CA ASP A 5 -5.30 -14.67 -12.97
C ASP A 5 -4.03 -14.12 -12.31
N LEU A 6 -3.61 -12.95 -12.79
CA LEU A 6 -2.46 -12.22 -12.26
C LEU A 6 -2.64 -11.85 -10.78
N CYS A 7 -3.88 -11.83 -10.27
CA CYS A 7 -4.19 -11.59 -8.87
C CYS A 7 -4.20 -12.86 -8.01
N SER A 8 -4.26 -14.06 -8.59
CA SER A 8 -4.25 -15.32 -7.83
C SER A 8 -2.97 -15.52 -7.00
N ASN A 9 -1.85 -14.87 -7.38
CA ASN A 9 -0.60 -14.91 -6.60
C ASN A 9 -0.33 -13.61 -5.81
N ILE A 10 -1.29 -12.68 -5.75
CA ILE A 10 -1.15 -11.39 -5.08
C ILE A 10 -2.18 -11.26 -3.97
N SER A 11 -1.72 -11.42 -2.73
CA SER A 11 -2.52 -11.20 -1.54
C SER A 11 -2.33 -9.78 -1.02
N CYS A 12 -3.19 -8.85 -1.45
CA CYS A 12 -3.22 -7.48 -0.91
C CYS A 12 -3.64 -7.50 0.56
N ARG A 13 -2.89 -6.79 1.41
CA ARG A 13 -3.16 -6.64 2.85
C ARG A 13 -3.99 -5.40 3.15
N ASN A 14 -4.41 -5.27 4.40
CA ASN A 14 -5.04 -4.06 4.95
C ASN A 14 -6.24 -3.52 4.12
N GLY A 15 -7.03 -4.43 3.56
CA GLY A 15 -8.21 -4.09 2.74
C GLY A 15 -7.87 -3.58 1.34
N GLY A 16 -6.64 -3.78 0.86
CA GLY A 16 -6.26 -3.51 -0.52
C GLY A 16 -6.97 -4.44 -1.51
N LYS A 17 -7.21 -3.97 -2.73
CA LYS A 17 -7.85 -4.73 -3.80
C LYS A 17 -6.86 -5.02 -4.92
N CYS A 18 -6.69 -6.28 -5.29
CA CYS A 18 -5.87 -6.62 -6.44
C CYS A 18 -6.61 -6.25 -7.74
N VAL A 19 -5.89 -5.61 -8.66
CA VAL A 19 -6.37 -5.32 -10.00
C VAL A 19 -5.31 -5.75 -11.02
N ALA A 20 -5.74 -6.53 -12.02
CA ALA A 20 -4.93 -6.82 -13.20
C ALA A 20 -4.92 -5.59 -14.12
N GLY A 21 -3.74 -5.06 -14.42
CA GLY A 21 -3.51 -3.96 -15.34
C GLY A 21 -2.66 -4.38 -16.55
N GLY A 22 -2.46 -3.45 -17.49
CA GLY A 22 -1.74 -3.73 -18.75
C GLY A 22 -0.27 -4.17 -18.57
N ASN A 23 0.35 -3.84 -17.43
CA ASN A 23 1.74 -4.20 -17.11
C ASN A 23 1.86 -5.29 -16.02
N GLY A 24 0.77 -6.00 -15.69
CA GLY A 24 0.72 -7.00 -14.62
C GLY A 24 -0.33 -6.67 -13.57
N ALA A 25 -0.34 -7.39 -12.44
CA ALA A 25 -1.26 -7.10 -11.35
C ALA A 25 -0.62 -6.23 -10.26
N GLN A 26 -1.45 -5.35 -9.69
CA GLN A 26 -1.06 -4.41 -8.64
C GLN A 26 -2.16 -4.34 -7.58
N CYS A 27 -1.77 -4.02 -6.33
CA CYS A 27 -2.72 -3.76 -5.27
C CYS A 27 -3.11 -2.29 -5.23
N LEU A 28 -4.41 -2.02 -5.31
CA LEU A 28 -4.98 -0.72 -4.96
C LEU A 28 -5.12 -0.66 -3.45
N CYS A 29 -4.24 0.13 -2.83
CA CYS A 29 -4.22 0.30 -1.39
C CYS A 29 -5.22 1.36 -0.94
N ARG A 30 -5.95 1.05 0.13
CA ARG A 30 -6.82 2.01 0.78
C ARG A 30 -5.98 2.86 1.71
N PHE A 31 -6.18 4.17 1.70
CA PHE A 31 -5.54 5.05 2.67
C PHE A 31 -5.86 4.57 4.11
N PRO A 32 -4.87 4.51 5.02
CA PRO A 32 -3.50 5.03 4.94
C PRO A 32 -2.45 3.97 4.53
N TYR A 33 -2.79 2.91 3.82
CA TYR A 33 -1.85 1.85 3.48
C TYR A 33 -1.19 2.07 2.11
N GLU A 34 0.08 1.69 2.00
CA GLU A 34 0.90 1.77 0.77
C GLU A 34 1.82 0.52 0.68
N GLY A 35 2.63 0.44 -0.39
CA GLY A 35 3.48 -0.71 -0.68
C GLY A 35 2.91 -1.62 -1.77
N ARG A 36 3.67 -2.64 -2.16
CA ARG A 36 3.30 -3.51 -3.31
C ARG A 36 2.02 -4.29 -3.03
N ILE A 37 1.81 -4.66 -1.77
CA ILE A 37 0.66 -5.41 -1.29
C ILE A 37 -0.03 -4.68 -0.13
N CYS A 38 0.10 -3.35 -0.04
CA CYS A 38 -0.50 -2.54 1.01
C CYS A 38 -0.02 -2.92 2.42
N GLU A 39 1.21 -3.38 2.53
CA GLU A 39 1.87 -3.83 3.77
C GLU A 39 2.38 -2.67 4.63
N ILE A 40 2.54 -1.48 4.06
CA ILE A 40 3.08 -0.31 4.74
C ILE A 40 1.91 0.50 5.27
N ASP A 41 1.85 0.70 6.58
CA ASP A 41 0.95 1.67 7.19
C ASP A 41 1.59 3.05 7.12
N THR A 42 0.98 4.03 6.46
CA THR A 42 1.49 5.41 6.40
C THR A 42 0.93 6.29 7.50
N TYR A 43 0.12 5.76 8.41
CA TYR A 43 -0.37 6.45 9.61
C TYR A 43 0.64 6.40 10.77
N ILE A 44 1.89 6.06 10.48
CA ILE A 44 2.99 5.97 11.44
C ILE A 44 3.18 7.32 12.17
N CYS A 45 2.93 8.46 11.51
CA CYS A 45 3.07 9.77 12.15
C CYS A 45 2.06 10.08 13.26
N LEU A 46 0.98 9.30 13.43
CA LEU A 46 0.04 9.48 14.53
C LEU A 46 0.33 8.59 15.75
N ASN A 47 1.16 7.56 15.57
CA ASN A 47 1.66 6.74 16.67
C ASN A 47 3.11 7.04 17.04
N ILE A 48 3.83 7.86 16.27
CA ILE A 48 5.15 8.36 16.67
C ILE A 48 5.00 9.65 17.47
N SER A 49 5.32 9.57 18.76
CA SER A 49 5.76 10.74 19.51
C SER A 49 7.19 11.07 19.08
N CYS A 50 7.38 12.00 18.14
CA CYS A 50 8.72 12.45 17.77
C CYS A 50 9.38 13.13 19.00
N ARG A 51 10.21 12.40 19.75
CA ARG A 51 11.10 13.03 20.75
C ARG A 51 12.10 13.91 19.99
N ASN A 52 12.30 15.13 20.47
CA ASN A 52 13.20 16.16 19.92
C ASN A 52 12.77 16.83 18.59
N VAL A 53 11.59 17.45 18.56
CA VAL A 53 11.19 18.46 17.54
C VAL A 53 11.22 17.96 16.09
N GLY A 54 11.28 16.63 15.87
CA GLY A 54 11.18 16.04 14.54
C GLY A 54 9.78 16.24 13.99
N LYS A 55 9.66 16.81 12.79
CA LYS A 55 8.38 16.88 12.08
C LYS A 55 8.18 15.55 11.36
N CYS A 56 7.24 14.74 11.82
CA CYS A 56 6.87 13.55 11.07
C CYS A 56 6.22 13.99 9.76
N VAL A 57 6.92 13.81 8.66
CA VAL A 57 6.41 14.05 7.33
C VAL A 57 5.84 12.73 6.81
N ASN A 58 4.51 12.63 6.75
CA ASN A 58 3.92 11.61 5.88
C ASN A 58 4.45 11.90 4.48
N SER A 59 5.02 10.91 3.80
CA SER A 59 5.41 11.00 2.39
C SER A 59 4.17 11.12 1.50
N LYS A 60 3.37 12.16 1.69
CA LYS A 60 2.49 12.71 0.67
C LYS A 60 3.24 13.89 0.09
N ASN A 61 4.03 13.62 -0.95
CA ASN A 61 4.42 14.66 -1.87
C ASN A 61 3.99 14.22 -3.27
N GLY A 62 2.97 14.90 -3.80
CA GLY A 62 2.42 14.72 -5.15
C GLY A 62 0.97 14.26 -5.14
#